data_AF-A0A834DJQ7-F1
#
_entry.id   AF-A0A834DJQ7-F1
#
_cell.length_a   1.000
_cell.length_b   1.000
_cell.length_c   1.000
_cell.angle_alpha   90.00
_cell.angle_beta   90.00
_cell.angle_gamma   90.00
#
_symmetry.space_group_name_H-M   'P 1'
#
loop_
_entity.id
_entity.type
_entity.pdbx_description
1 polymer ?
#
loop_
_entity_poly.entity_id
_entity_poly.type
_entity_poly.pdbx_seq_one_letter_code
_entity_poly.pdbx_strand_id
1 'polypeptide(L)' 'MNPAQGCVTFEDVFVYFSREEWGLLDEAQRCLYRDVMLENFALVSSLGLAVSRSHVVTHREPEGRQGS' A
#
# COMPACT_ATOMS: atom_id res chain seq x y z
N MET A 1 30.31 10.64 -4.79
CA MET A 1 29.29 9.58 -4.64
C MET A 1 28.51 9.51 -5.96
N ASN A 2 28.45 8.35 -6.61
CA ASN A 2 27.70 8.19 -7.85
C ASN A 2 26.18 8.27 -7.56
N PRO A 3 25.40 9.10 -8.27
CA PRO A 3 23.95 9.26 -8.04
C PRO A 3 23.11 8.08 -8.53
N ALA A 4 23.74 6.96 -8.90
CA ALA A 4 23.08 5.74 -9.41
C ALA A 4 22.61 4.79 -8.28
N GLN A 5 22.24 5.31 -7.11
CA GLN A 5 21.46 4.54 -6.15
C GLN A 5 20.03 4.52 -6.71
N GLY A 6 19.80 3.59 -7.63
CA GLY A 6 18.55 3.43 -8.35
C GLY A 6 17.36 3.33 -7.41
N CYS A 7 16.28 4.02 -7.77
CA CYS A 7 14.99 3.90 -7.09
C CYS A 7 14.56 2.42 -7.13
N VAL A 8 14.37 1.80 -5.97
CA VAL A 8 13.75 0.48 -5.88
C VAL A 8 12.26 0.65 -6.11
N THR A 9 11.75 -0.02 -7.13
CA THR A 9 10.33 -0.02 -7.48
C THR A 9 9.61 -1.19 -6.83
N PHE A 10 8.29 -1.15 -6.80
CA PHE A 10 7.49 -2.26 -6.27
C PHE A 10 7.70 -3.55 -7.08
N GLU A 11 7.96 -3.43 -8.38
CA GLU A 11 8.22 -4.56 -9.26
C GLU A 11 9.51 -5.30 -8.89
N ASP A 12 10.51 -4.60 -8.34
CA ASP A 12 11.78 -5.20 -7.94
C ASP A 12 11.66 -6.13 -6.71
N VAL A 13 10.58 -5.99 -5.93
CA VAL A 13 10.36 -6.76 -4.69
C VAL A 13 9.12 -7.65 -4.73
N PHE A 14 8.32 -7.56 -5.79
CA PHE A 14 7.08 -8.31 -5.92
C PHE A 14 7.32 -9.68 -6.56
N VAL A 15 6.69 -10.72 -5.98
CA VAL A 15 6.72 -12.08 -6.51
C VAL A 15 5.30 -12.58 -6.70
N TYR A 16 5.00 -13.10 -7.88
CA TYR A 16 3.72 -13.71 -8.21
C TYR A 16 3.95 -15.10 -8.80
N PHE A 17 3.10 -16.05 -8.39
CA PHE A 17 3.14 -17.42 -8.89
C PHE A 17 1.90 -17.70 -9.73
N SER A 18 2.08 -18.31 -10.89
CA SER A 18 1.00 -18.97 -11.63
C SER A 18 0.44 -20.17 -10.84
N ARG A 19 -0.68 -20.74 -11.29
CA ARG A 19 -1.30 -21.90 -10.60
C ARG A 19 -0.39 -23.13 -10.65
N GLU A 20 0.31 -23.30 -11.75
CA GLU A 20 1.27 -24.36 -12.00
C GLU A 20 2.50 -24.19 -11.09
N GLU A 21 3.08 -22.99 -11.02
CA GLU A 21 4.21 -22.69 -10.13
C GLU A 21 3.83 -22.81 -8.65
N TRP A 22 2.62 -22.38 -8.28
CA TRP A 22 2.10 -22.54 -6.92
C TRP A 22 2.03 -24.02 -6.51
N GLY A 23 1.71 -24.90 -7.46
CA GLY A 23 1.70 -26.35 -7.26
C GLY A 23 3.08 -26.94 -6.96
N LEU A 24 4.14 -26.30 -7.44
CA LEU A 24 5.54 -26.72 -7.25
C LEU A 24 6.16 -26.24 -5.94
N LEU A 25 5.54 -25.26 -5.27
CA LEU A 25 6.04 -24.76 -3.99
C LEU A 25 5.87 -25.79 -2.88
N ASP A 26 6.87 -25.85 -1.99
CA ASP A 26 6.74 -26.56 -0.73
C ASP A 26 5.87 -25.78 0.28
N GLU A 27 5.54 -26.44 1.39
CA GLU A 27 4.67 -25.86 2.41
C GLU A 27 5.29 -24.60 3.04
N ALA A 28 6.60 -24.58 3.27
CA ALA A 28 7.28 -23.44 3.87
C ALA A 28 7.25 -22.22 2.94
N GLN A 29 7.44 -22.43 1.64
CA GLN A 29 7.34 -21.38 0.63
C GLN A 29 5.92 -20.82 0.51
N ARG A 30 4.89 -21.68 0.56
CA ARG A 30 3.49 -21.23 0.56
C ARG A 30 3.13 -20.45 1.82
N CYS A 31 3.60 -20.89 2.98
CA CYS A 31 3.43 -20.17 4.24
C CYS A 31 4.07 -18.78 4.16
N LEU A 32 5.32 -18.69 3.70
CA LEU A 32 6.02 -17.42 3.56
C LEU A 32 5.29 -16.45 2.62
N TYR A 33 4.82 -16.94 1.47
CA TYR A 33 4.03 -16.11 0.54
C TYR A 33 2.77 -15.56 1.21
N ARG A 34 2.04 -16.40 1.96
CA ARG A 34 0.83 -15.98 2.67
C ARG A 34 1.13 -14.92 3.73
N ASP A 35 2.19 -15.10 4.52
CA ASP A 35 2.58 -14.15 5.56
C ASP A 35 2.91 -12.78 4.97
N VAL A 36 3.72 -12.75 3.91
CA VAL A 36 4.08 -11.51 3.19
C VAL A 36 2.84 -10.85 2.58
N MET A 37 1.94 -11.62 1.96
CA MET A 37 0.72 -11.07 1.36
C MET A 37 -0.28 -10.55 2.40
N LEU A 38 -0.34 -11.15 3.59
CA LEU A 38 -1.15 -10.64 4.70
C LEU A 38 -0.64 -9.29 5.20
N GLU A 39 0.67 -9.15 5.36
CA GLU A 39 1.29 -7.87 5.74
C GLU A 39 1.01 -6.79 4.69
N ASN A 40 1.17 -7.13 3.40
CA ASN A 40 0.82 -6.23 2.29
C ASN A 40 -0.65 -5.80 2.32
N PHE A 41 -1.58 -6.72 2.58
CA PHE A 41 -3.01 -6.41 2.67
C PHE A 41 -3.31 -5.49 3.86
N ALA A 42 -2.68 -5.73 5.02
CA ALA A 42 -2.81 -4.88 6.19
C ALA A 42 -2.28 -3.46 5.93
N LEU A 43 -1.13 -3.34 5.26
CA LEU A 43 -0.55 -2.06 4.86
C LEU A 43 -1.50 -1.31 3.92
N VAL A 44 -1.95 -1.92 2.81
CA VAL A 44 -2.87 -1.27 1.86
C VAL A 44 -4.18 -0.86 2.55
N SER A 45 -4.72 -1.70 3.42
CA SER A 45 -5.92 -1.37 4.21
C SER A 45 -5.68 -0.16 5.12
N SER A 46 -4.51 -0.08 5.76
CA SER A 46 -4.14 1.05 6.62
C SER A 46 -3.99 2.36 5.84
N LEU A 47 -3.42 2.32 4.62
CA LEU A 47 -3.34 3.48 3.73
C LEU A 47 -4.76 3.92 3.30
N GLY A 48 -5.64 2.99 2.95
CA GLY A 48 -7.04 3.28 2.65
C GLY A 48 -7.77 4.00 3.80
N LEU A 49 -7.52 3.58 5.04
CA LEU A 49 -8.03 4.25 6.24
C LEU A 49 -7.38 5.62 6.49
N ALA A 50 -6.10 5.80 6.14
CA ALA A 50 -5.43 7.10 6.23
C ALA A 50 -5.99 8.11 5.22
N VAL A 51 -6.18 7.69 3.96
CA VAL A 51 -6.79 8.51 2.90
C VAL A 51 -8.24 8.87 3.22
N SER A 52 -9.01 7.94 3.78
CA SER A 52 -10.39 8.22 4.20
C SER A 52 -10.46 9.26 5.32
N ARG A 53 -9.45 9.32 6.20
CA ARG A 53 -9.36 10.31 7.30
C ARG A 53 -8.92 11.68 6.82
N SER A 54 -8.05 11.77 5.81
CA SER A 54 -7.63 13.07 5.27
C SER A 54 -8.74 13.76 4.46
N HIS A 55 -9.74 13.02 3.97
CA HIS A 55 -10.88 13.59 3.23
C HIS A 55 -11.96 14.25 4.11
N VAL A 56 -11.83 14.23 5.44
CA VAL A 56 -12.78 14.90 6.37
C VAL A 56 -12.35 16.34 6.70
N VAL A 57 -11.20 16.81 6.20
CA VAL A 57 -10.75 18.20 6.40
C VAL A 57 -10.84 18.96 5.09
N THR A 58 -12.06 19.31 4.69
CA THR A 58 -12.26 20.36 3.68
C THR A 58 -13.45 21.23 4.05
N HIS A 59 -13.11 22.51 4.26
CA HIS A 59 -13.94 23.70 4.16
C HIS A 59 -14.75 24.12 5.39
N ARG A 60 -14.15 25.02 6.19
CA ARG A 60 -14.89 26.00 6.98
C ARG A 60 -14.60 27.37 6.36
N GLU A 61 -15.51 27.87 5.52
CA GLU A 61 -15.47 29.28 5.13
C GLU A 61 -15.74 30.12 6.37
N PRO A 62 -14.98 31.20 6.65
CA PRO A 62 -15.47 32.23 7.53
C PRO A 62 -16.57 32.96 6.77
N GLU A 63 -17.82 32.73 7.17
CA GLU A 63 -18.98 33.49 6.70
C GLU A 63 -18.64 34.99 6.77
N GLY A 64 -18.65 35.63 5.60
CA GLY A 64 -18.57 37.06 5.47
C GLY A 64 -19.73 37.68 6.26
N ARG A 65 -19.39 38.38 7.33
CA ARG A 65 -20.34 39.22 8.07
C ARG A 65 -20.69 40.42 7.17
N GLN A 66 -21.73 40.27 6.36
CA GLN A 66 -22.51 41.40 5.87
C GLN A 66 -23.61 41.69 6.88
N GLY A 67 -23.71 42.93 7.35
CA GLY A 67 -24.87 43.40 8.08
C GLY A 67 -24.61 44.56 9.03
N SER A 68 -24.97 45.74 8.51
CA SER A 68 -25.32 47.02 9.17
C SER A 68 -24.21 47.89 9.75
#